data_AF-A0A661NKK3-F1
#
_entry.id   AF-A0A661NKK3-F1
#
_cell.length_a   1.000
_cell.length_b   1.000
_cell.length_c   1.000
_cell.angle_alpha   90.00
_cell.angle_beta   90.00
_cell.angle_gamma   90.00
#
_symmetry.space_group_name_H-M   'P 1'
#
loop_
_entity.id
_entity.type
_entity.pdbx_description
1 polymer ?
#
loop_
_entity_poly.entity_id
_entity_poly.type
_entity_poly.pdbx_seq_one_letter_code
_entity_poly.pdbx_strand_id
1 'polypeptide(L)'
;MSQKIPPKGRLFENRDKRKPSQPDMQGEGRIDGKPYAIQAWIRENQLVLSFSPPRDGTNSYPPEEFRGALDPAPEKRRGGEDGPAPTWTGDIAGDEGAYDVRAFEKQGKSGQYLDLVLQPAAAPPSSDA
;
A
#
# COMPACT_ATOMS: atom_id res chain seq x y z
N MET A 1 -5.58 -21.99 13.57
CA MET A 1 -6.33 -21.52 12.38
C MET A 1 -5.85 -20.12 12.05
N SER A 2 -5.03 -19.94 11.03
CA SER A 2 -4.55 -18.62 10.62
C SER A 2 -5.72 -17.83 10.03
N GLN A 3 -6.27 -16.87 10.77
CA GLN A 3 -7.26 -15.95 10.22
C GLN A 3 -6.57 -15.20 9.08
N LYS A 4 -6.98 -15.48 7.84
CA LYS A 4 -6.56 -14.68 6.68
C LYS A 4 -7.21 -13.31 6.86
N ILE A 5 -6.49 -12.37 7.46
CA ILE A 5 -6.89 -10.97 7.51
C ILE A 5 -7.09 -10.53 6.05
N PRO A 6 -8.27 -10.04 5.66
CA PRO A 6 -8.51 -9.61 4.30
C PRO A 6 -7.54 -8.46 3.96
N PRO A 7 -6.96 -8.43 2.74
CA PRO A 7 -6.12 -7.32 2.33
C PRO A 7 -6.92 -6.02 2.43
N LYS A 8 -6.29 -5.00 2.99
CA LYS A 8 -6.89 -3.67 3.17
C LYS A 8 -6.84 -2.83 1.89
N GLY A 9 -6.08 -3.24 0.89
CA GLY A 9 -6.12 -2.63 -0.44
C GLY A 9 -5.62 -3.58 -1.51
N ARG A 10 -5.93 -3.24 -2.77
CA ARG A 10 -5.43 -3.97 -3.93
C ARG A 10 -5.04 -3.02 -5.05
N LEU A 11 -3.88 -3.26 -5.63
CA LEU A 11 -3.33 -2.52 -6.76
C LEU A 11 -3.18 -3.41 -7.98
N PHE A 12 -3.59 -2.93 -9.14
CA PHE A 12 -3.41 -3.59 -10.42
C PHE A 12 -2.55 -2.73 -11.33
N GLU A 13 -1.85 -3.37 -12.27
CA GLU A 13 -1.12 -2.67 -13.32
C GLU A 13 -2.00 -1.65 -14.03
N ASN A 14 -1.51 -0.41 -14.13
CA ASN A 14 -2.19 0.66 -14.83
C ASN A 14 -1.94 0.54 -16.34
N ARG A 15 -2.79 -0.23 -17.01
CA ARG A 15 -2.74 -0.46 -18.47
C ARG A 15 -2.92 0.81 -19.30
N ASP A 16 -3.47 1.87 -18.70
CA ASP A 16 -3.68 3.16 -19.36
C ASP A 16 -2.50 4.12 -19.20
N LYS A 17 -1.41 3.69 -18.55
CA LYS A 17 -0.19 4.48 -18.41
C LYS A 17 0.44 4.76 -19.77
N ARG A 18 0.60 6.05 -20.08
CA ARG A 18 1.24 6.59 -21.30
C ARG A 18 2.40 7.53 -21.01
N LYS A 19 2.54 8.02 -19.77
CA LYS A 19 3.57 8.98 -19.35
C LYS A 19 4.28 8.51 -18.09
N PRO A 20 5.56 8.87 -17.87
CA PRO A 20 6.29 8.53 -16.64
C PRO A 20 5.68 9.11 -15.37
N SER A 21 4.95 10.22 -15.47
CA SER A 21 4.28 10.83 -14.32
C SER A 21 3.04 10.06 -13.85
N GLN A 22 2.43 9.25 -14.72
CA GLN A 22 1.28 8.44 -14.36
C GLN A 22 1.69 7.24 -13.50
N PRO A 23 0.81 6.79 -12.59
CA PRO A 23 1.10 5.66 -11.72
C PRO A 23 1.30 4.38 -12.51
N ASP A 24 2.22 3.54 -12.04
CA ASP A 24 2.46 2.19 -12.56
C ASP A 24 1.32 1.24 -12.20
N MET A 25 0.74 1.44 -11.02
CA MET A 25 -0.37 0.66 -10.53
C MET A 25 -1.43 1.56 -9.91
N GLN A 26 -2.68 1.15 -10.01
CA GLN A 26 -3.79 1.84 -9.39
C GLN A 26 -4.81 0.84 -8.83
N GLY A 27 -5.58 1.29 -7.86
CA GLY A 27 -6.64 0.48 -7.30
C GLY A 27 -7.28 1.16 -6.10
N GLU A 28 -7.77 0.34 -5.18
CA GLU A 28 -8.67 0.79 -4.13
C GLU A 28 -8.33 0.08 -2.82
N GLY A 29 -8.63 0.73 -1.71
CA GLY A 29 -8.53 0.12 -0.40
C GLY A 29 -9.29 0.85 0.68
N ARG A 30 -9.07 0.43 1.91
CA ARG A 30 -9.66 0.99 3.11
C ARG A 30 -8.64 1.16 4.22
N ILE A 31 -8.67 2.33 4.83
CA ILE A 31 -7.96 2.62 6.08
C ILE A 31 -9.04 2.94 7.10
N ASP A 32 -9.05 2.17 8.20
CA ASP A 32 -10.03 2.31 9.30
C ASP A 32 -11.49 2.39 8.83
N GLY A 33 -11.83 1.60 7.81
CA GLY A 33 -13.17 1.51 7.24
C GLY A 33 -13.50 2.58 6.19
N LYS A 34 -12.71 3.65 6.07
CA LYS A 34 -12.87 4.69 5.05
C LYS A 34 -12.29 4.23 3.71
N PRO A 35 -12.99 4.44 2.58
CA PRO A 35 -12.48 4.08 1.26
C PRO A 35 -11.40 5.04 0.77
N TYR A 36 -10.44 4.53 0.01
CA TYR A 36 -9.37 5.30 -0.63
C TYR A 36 -9.11 4.79 -2.06
N ALA A 37 -8.84 5.71 -2.97
CA ALA A 37 -8.14 5.41 -4.22
C ALA A 37 -6.64 5.34 -3.92
N ILE A 38 -5.99 4.31 -4.45
CA ILE A 38 -4.56 4.06 -4.23
C ILE A 38 -3.84 4.18 -5.57
N GLN A 39 -2.76 4.95 -5.58
CA GLN A 39 -1.84 5.06 -6.71
C GLN A 39 -0.45 4.62 -6.27
N ALA A 40 0.26 3.94 -7.17
CA ALA A 40 1.61 3.48 -6.89
C ALA A 40 2.57 3.71 -8.06
N TRP A 41 3.81 4.03 -7.72
CA TRP A 41 4.91 4.19 -8.65
C TRP A 41 6.10 3.35 -8.20
N ILE A 42 6.70 2.61 -9.12
CA ILE A 42 7.96 1.89 -8.87
C ILE A 42 9.10 2.77 -9.35
N ARG A 43 9.87 3.36 -8.44
CA ARG A 43 10.96 4.29 -8.74
C ARG A 43 12.18 3.92 -7.93
N GLU A 44 13.35 3.88 -8.58
CA GLU A 44 14.64 3.70 -7.89
C GLU A 44 14.65 2.52 -6.89
N ASN A 45 13.99 1.41 -7.26
CA ASN A 45 13.83 0.22 -6.41
C ASN A 45 13.03 0.47 -5.12
N GLN A 46 12.08 1.41 -5.15
CA GLN A 46 11.07 1.64 -4.12
C GLN A 46 9.67 1.61 -4.74
N LEU A 47 8.70 1.17 -3.95
CA LEU A 47 7.28 1.28 -4.26
C LEU A 47 6.71 2.49 -3.52
N VAL A 48 6.52 3.60 -4.22
CA VAL A 48 5.89 4.81 -3.68
C VAL A 48 4.38 4.65 -3.75
N LEU A 49 3.69 4.83 -2.62
CA LEU A 49 2.24 4.77 -2.51
C LEU A 49 1.67 6.15 -2.19
N SER A 50 0.51 6.43 -2.77
CA SER A 50 -0.35 7.58 -2.47
C SER A 50 -1.78 7.10 -2.28
N PHE A 51 -2.44 7.62 -1.25
CA PHE A 51 -3.84 7.35 -0.94
C PHE A 51 -4.59 8.68 -0.95
N SER A 52 -5.64 8.76 -1.75
CA SER A 52 -6.55 9.89 -1.79
C SER A 52 -7.97 9.41 -1.54
N PRO A 53 -8.86 10.25 -0.99
CA PRO A 53 -10.29 9.96 -1.00
C PRO A 53 -10.78 9.58 -2.41
N PRO A 54 -11.87 8.79 -2.52
CA PRO A 54 -12.52 8.57 -3.80
C PRO A 54 -12.98 9.91 -4.37
N ARG A 55 -12.98 10.02 -5.70
CA ARG A 55 -13.49 11.21 -6.38
C ARG A 55 -14.99 11.34 -6.09
N ASP A 56 -15.40 12.52 -5.64
CA ASP A 56 -16.78 12.88 -5.33
C ASP A 56 -17.54 13.43 -6.56
N GLY A 57 -17.09 13.07 -7.77
CA GLY A 57 -17.70 13.55 -9.02
C GLY A 57 -17.37 15.01 -9.37
N THR A 58 -16.53 15.69 -8.57
CA THR A 58 -15.99 17.01 -8.92
C THR A 58 -14.87 16.88 -9.95
N ASN A 59 -14.62 17.96 -10.72
CA ASN A 59 -13.52 18.01 -11.69
C ASN A 59 -12.13 18.11 -11.04
N SER A 60 -12.07 18.26 -9.72
CA SER A 60 -10.82 18.34 -8.97
C SER A 60 -10.40 16.95 -8.51
N TYR A 61 -9.10 16.69 -8.52
CA TYR A 61 -8.56 15.52 -7.82
C TYR A 61 -8.55 15.83 -6.32
N PRO A 62 -9.06 14.92 -5.46
CA PRO A 62 -8.94 15.11 -4.03
C PRO A 62 -7.46 15.11 -3.62
N PRO A 63 -7.10 15.84 -2.56
CA PRO A 63 -5.72 15.83 -2.06
C PRO A 63 -5.31 14.43 -1.61
N GLU A 64 -4.02 14.16 -1.67
CA GLU A 64 -3.45 12.95 -1.07
C GLU A 64 -3.53 13.09 0.45
N GLU A 65 -4.06 12.06 1.13
CA GLU A 65 -4.17 12.03 2.61
C GLU A 65 -3.08 11.18 3.25
N PHE A 66 -2.65 10.10 2.59
CA PHE A 66 -1.50 9.31 3.05
C PHE A 66 -0.50 9.12 1.94
N ARG A 67 0.78 9.11 2.32
CA ARG A 67 1.89 8.84 1.39
C ARG A 67 3.01 8.09 2.09
N GLY A 68 3.72 7.27 1.33
CA GLY A 68 4.92 6.61 1.81
C GLY A 68 5.70 5.94 0.69
N ALA A 69 6.91 5.52 1.00
CA ALA A 69 7.75 4.71 0.13
C ALA A 69 8.06 3.40 0.83
N LEU A 70 7.87 2.30 0.11
CA LEU A 70 8.15 0.97 0.61
C LEU A 70 9.43 0.49 -0.05
N ASP A 71 10.31 -0.05 0.77
CA ASP A 71 11.53 -0.70 0.31
C ASP A 71 11.24 -2.16 -0.03
N PRO A 72 12.08 -2.81 -0.85
CA PRO A 72 12.00 -4.24 -1.06
C PRO A 72 12.13 -4.93 0.30
N ALA A 73 11.21 -5.85 0.57
CA ALA A 73 11.25 -6.58 1.83
C ALA A 73 12.57 -7.37 1.92
N PRO A 74 13.21 -7.43 3.10
CA PRO A 74 14.40 -8.25 3.28
C PRO A 74 14.07 -9.72 2.97
N GLU A 75 14.92 -10.37 2.18
CA GLU A 75 14.75 -11.80 1.89
C GLU A 75 14.71 -12.60 3.21
N LYS A 76 13.61 -13.31 3.46
CA LYS A 76 13.53 -14.18 4.63
C LYS A 76 14.57 -15.30 4.51
N ARG A 77 15.52 -15.35 5.44
CA ARG A 77 16.31 -16.57 5.69
C ARG A 77 15.33 -17.68 6.09
N ARG A 78 15.40 -18.85 5.43
CA ARG A 78 14.57 -20.03 5.67
C ARG A 78 14.40 -20.31 7.18
N GLY A 79 13.28 -19.92 7.76
CA GLY A 79 12.99 -20.21 9.16
C GLY A 79 11.79 -19.45 9.71
N GLY A 80 10.61 -20.07 9.69
CA GLY A 80 9.70 -19.97 10.85
C GLY A 80 8.43 -19.13 10.76
N GLU A 81 8.02 -18.59 9.62
CA GLU A 81 6.66 -18.01 9.50
C GLU A 81 5.93 -18.61 8.30
N ASP A 82 4.94 -19.46 8.58
CA ASP A 82 4.02 -20.03 7.60
C ASP A 82 3.13 -18.92 7.01
N GLY A 83 3.61 -18.31 5.92
CA GLY A 83 2.87 -17.32 5.14
C GLY A 83 3.68 -16.82 3.95
N PRO A 84 3.02 -16.29 2.90
CA PRO A 84 3.73 -15.63 1.80
C PRO A 84 4.53 -14.46 2.35
N ALA A 85 5.80 -14.32 1.97
CA ALA A 85 6.60 -13.15 2.31
C ALA A 85 6.08 -11.93 1.53
N PRO A 86 6.07 -10.73 2.13
CA PRO A 86 5.82 -9.51 1.38
C PRO A 86 6.95 -9.26 0.39
N THR A 87 6.62 -8.64 -0.74
CA THR A 87 7.59 -8.16 -1.73
C THR A 87 8.12 -6.77 -1.33
N TRP A 88 7.26 -5.95 -0.72
CA TRP A 88 7.59 -4.59 -0.28
C TRP A 88 7.10 -4.35 1.14
N THR A 89 7.87 -3.60 1.91
CA THR A 89 7.51 -3.18 3.27
C THR A 89 7.96 -1.75 3.53
N GLY A 90 7.20 -1.01 4.31
CA GLY A 90 7.54 0.33 4.73
C GLY A 90 6.30 1.03 5.27
N ASP A 91 6.43 2.31 5.56
CA ASP A 91 5.38 3.05 6.26
C ASP A 91 4.72 4.05 5.33
N ILE A 92 3.42 4.27 5.53
CA ILE A 92 2.71 5.44 5.00
C ILE A 92 2.29 6.31 6.18
N ALA A 93 2.32 7.62 5.97
CA ALA A 93 1.89 8.59 6.97
C ALA A 93 0.96 9.63 6.34
N GLY A 94 0.08 10.16 7.17
CA GLY A 94 -0.89 11.20 6.86
C GLY A 94 -1.32 11.92 8.13
N ASP A 95 -2.17 12.93 7.98
CA ASP A 95 -2.61 13.75 9.12
C ASP A 95 -3.37 12.94 10.19
N GLU A 96 -4.05 11.86 9.77
CA GLU A 96 -4.82 10.99 10.66
C GLU A 96 -3.97 9.88 11.33
N GLY A 97 -2.72 9.68 10.91
CA GLY A 97 -1.83 8.68 11.51
C GLY A 97 -0.79 8.08 10.57
N ALA A 98 -0.08 7.06 11.08
CA ALA A 98 0.91 6.29 10.32
C ALA A 98 0.56 4.80 10.35
N TYR A 99 0.90 4.10 9.27
CA TYR A 99 0.62 2.69 9.10
C TYR A 99 1.81 1.95 8.49
N ASP A 100 2.15 0.82 9.10
CA ASP A 100 3.05 -0.17 8.52
C ASP A 100 2.32 -0.86 7.37
N VAL A 101 2.93 -0.83 6.18
CA VAL A 101 2.38 -1.41 4.96
C VAL A 101 3.23 -2.60 4.53
N ARG A 102 2.54 -3.70 4.21
CA ARG A 102 3.13 -4.88 3.59
C ARG A 102 2.42 -5.14 2.26
N ALA A 103 3.17 -5.10 1.16
CA ALA A 103 2.65 -5.41 -0.17
C ALA A 103 3.07 -6.82 -0.59
N PHE A 104 2.12 -7.63 -1.01
CA PHE A 104 2.34 -9.00 -1.45
C PHE A 104 2.04 -9.10 -2.94
N GLU A 105 3.03 -9.48 -3.73
CA GLU A 105 2.80 -9.78 -5.14
C GLU A 105 2.00 -11.06 -5.31
N LYS A 106 1.04 -11.00 -6.23
CA LYS A 106 0.11 -12.08 -6.54
C LYS A 106 -0.09 -12.17 -8.05
N GLN A 107 -0.31 -13.39 -8.52
CA GLN A 107 -0.74 -13.66 -9.89
C GLN A 107 -2.25 -13.91 -9.91
N GLY A 108 -2.99 -13.07 -10.64
CA GLY A 108 -4.41 -13.23 -10.90
C GLY A 108 -4.70 -13.67 -12.34
N LYS A 109 -5.98 -13.92 -12.64
CA LYS A 109 -6.45 -14.24 -14.01
C LYS A 109 -6.16 -13.10 -15.00
N SER A 110 -6.17 -11.87 -14.52
CA SER A 110 -6.00 -10.65 -15.32
C SER A 110 -4.58 -10.09 -15.29
N GLY A 111 -3.62 -10.81 -14.70
CA GLY A 111 -2.22 -10.35 -14.57
C GLY A 111 -1.76 -10.26 -13.12
N GLN A 112 -0.59 -9.66 -12.95
CA GLN A 112 0.02 -9.42 -11.64
C GLN A 112 -0.72 -8.29 -10.90
N TYR A 113 -0.80 -8.41 -9.58
CA TYR A 113 -1.39 -7.41 -8.70
C TYR A 113 -0.71 -7.45 -7.33
N LEU A 114 -0.82 -6.35 -6.57
CA LEU A 114 -0.38 -6.30 -5.17
C LEU A 114 -1.60 -6.32 -4.25
N ASP A 115 -1.59 -7.22 -3.27
CA ASP A 115 -2.44 -7.11 -2.09
C ASP A 115 -1.69 -6.31 -1.02
N LEU A 116 -2.34 -5.28 -0.47
CA LEU A 116 -1.79 -4.46 0.61
C LEU A 116 -2.42 -4.84 1.94
N VAL A 117 -1.58 -5.03 2.95
CA VAL A 117 -1.99 -5.15 4.35
C VAL A 117 -1.43 -3.94 5.09
N LEU A 118 -2.33 -3.19 5.76
CA LEU A 118 -1.97 -2.01 6.52
C LEU A 118 -2.25 -2.25 8.01
N GLN A 119 -1.28 -1.96 8.86
CA GLN A 119 -1.40 -2.06 10.31
C GLN A 119 -1.09 -0.68 10.89
N PRO A 120 -1.88 -0.16 11.85
CA PRO A 120 -1.51 1.08 12.53
C PRO A 120 -0.08 0.95 13.07
N ALA A 121 0.77 1.91 12.72
CA ALA A 121 2.13 1.96 13.25
C ALA A 121 2.03 2.11 14.78
N ALA A 122 2.91 1.45 15.51
CA ALA A 122 2.96 1.65 16.96
C ALA A 122 3.21 3.14 17.24
N ALA A 123 2.42 3.74 18.15
CA ALA A 123 2.74 5.07 18.64
C ALA A 123 4.18 5.06 19.17
N PRO A 124 5.01 6.08 18.89
CA PRO A 124 6.32 6.17 19.50
C PRO A 124 6.13 6.09 21.02
N PRO A 125 7.00 5.35 21.75
CA PRO A 125 6.89 5.30 23.20
C PRO A 125 6.95 6.73 23.72
N SER A 126 5.88 7.15 24.41
CA SER A 126 5.83 8.45 25.08
C SER A 126 7.08 8.56 25.95
N SER A 127 7.97 9.47 25.60
CA SER A 127 9.07 9.85 26.48
C SER A 127 8.50 10.78 27.55
N ASP A 128 7.76 10.20 28.50
CA ASP A 128 7.54 10.84 29.80
C ASP A 128 8.79 10.57 30.64
N ALA A 129 9.60 11.62 30.79
CA ALA A 129 10.74 11.71 31.70
C ALA A 129 10.38 12.62 32.87
#